data_AF-A0A841T0M1-F1
#
_entry.id   AF-A0A841T0M1-F1
#
_cell.length_a   1.000
_cell.length_b   1.000
_cell.length_c   1.000
_cell.angle_alpha   90.00
_cell.angle_beta   90.00
_cell.angle_gamma   90.00
#
_symmetry.space_group_name_H-M   'P 1'
#
loop_
_entity.id
_entity.type
_entity.pdbx_description
1 polymer ?
#
loop_
_entity_poly.entity_id
_entity_poly.type
_entity_poly.pdbx_seq_one_letter_code
_entity_poly.pdbx_strand_id
1 'polypeptide(L)' 'MWDVIIPIVTLIVGLIIGFVVGVFYLRSQLTKMQNDPEMIQKMAKQMGYNMNKQQLNKAQQMMKNQNLNKPRRK' A
#
# COMPACT_ATOMS: atom_id res chain seq x y z
N MET A 1 -19.92 -30.73 -28.54
CA MET A 1 -19.69 -29.27 -28.46
C MET A 1 -19.70 -28.78 -27.01
N TRP A 2 -20.72 -29.13 -26.21
CA TRP A 2 -20.81 -28.70 -24.80
C TRP A 2 -19.62 -29.10 -23.92
N ASP A 3 -19.01 -30.27 -24.14
CA ASP A 3 -17.82 -30.72 -23.39
C ASP A 3 -16.57 -29.84 -23.58
N VAL A 4 -16.54 -29.01 -24.63
CA VAL A 4 -15.46 -28.03 -24.88
C VAL A 4 -15.83 -26.65 -24.34
N ILE A 5 -17.11 -26.28 -24.43
CA ILE A 5 -17.61 -24.97 -23.98
C ILE A 5 -17.53 -24.85 -22.46
N ILE A 6 -17.96 -25.89 -21.73
CA ILE A 6 -17.96 -25.92 -20.26
C ILE A 6 -16.56 -25.61 -19.68
N PRO A 7 -15.48 -26.34 -20.05
CA PRO A 7 -14.16 -26.08 -19.47
C PRO A 7 -13.61 -24.69 -19.84
N ILE A 8 -13.90 -24.16 -21.03
CA ILE A 8 -13.48 -22.80 -21.41
C ILE A 8 -14.13 -21.76 -20.50
N VAL A 9 -15.44 -21.87 -20.26
CA VAL A 9 -16.16 -20.95 -19.36
C VAL A 9 -15.67 -21.10 -17.93
N THR A 10 -15.42 -22.33 -17.45
CA THR A 10 -14.85 -22.57 -16.11
C THR A 10 -13.49 -21.91 -15.96
N LEU A 11 -12.60 -22.00 -16.95
CA LEU A 11 -11.30 -21.35 -16.92
C LEU A 11 -11.44 -19.83 -16.86
N ILE A 12 -12.32 -19.24 -17.67
CA ILE A 12 -12.56 -17.78 -17.67
C ILE A 12 -13.12 -17.32 -16.33
N VAL A 13 -14.10 -18.02 -15.77
CA VAL A 13 -14.68 -17.68 -14.45
C VAL A 13 -13.63 -17.82 -13.34
N GLY A 14 -12.82 -18.87 -13.37
CA GLY A 14 -11.71 -19.05 -12.42
C GLY A 14 -10.67 -17.94 -12.53
N LEU A 15 -10.33 -17.50 -13.75
CA LEU A 15 -9.39 -16.41 -14.00
C LEU A 15 -9.95 -15.08 -13.49
N ILE A 16 -11.24 -14.79 -13.74
CA ILE A 16 -11.89 -13.58 -13.25
C ILE A 16 -11.95 -13.57 -11.72
N ILE A 17 -12.38 -14.65 -11.09
CA ILE A 17 -12.44 -14.75 -9.62
C ILE A 17 -11.04 -14.63 -9.01
N GLY A 18 -10.06 -15.35 -9.54
CA GLY A 18 -8.67 -15.31 -9.08
C GLY A 18 -8.04 -13.93 -9.25
N PHE A 19 -8.29 -13.25 -10.37
CA PHE A 19 -7.80 -11.90 -10.62
C PHE A 19 -8.43 -10.88 -9.67
N VAL A 20 -9.75 -10.93 -9.46
CA VAL A 20 -10.45 -10.01 -8.53
C VAL A 20 -9.94 -10.18 -7.11
N VAL A 21 -9.84 -11.43 -6.63
CA VAL A 21 -9.29 -11.71 -5.29
C VAL A 21 -7.83 -11.27 -5.18
N GLY A 22 -7.01 -11.55 -6.21
CA GLY A 22 -5.62 -11.14 -6.26
C GLY A 22 -5.43 -9.63 -6.19
N VAL A 23 -6.17 -8.87 -7.00
CA VAL A 23 -6.14 -7.39 -6.99
C VAL A 23 -6.64 -6.85 -5.66
N PHE A 24 -7.71 -7.41 -5.08
CA PHE A 24 -8.23 -6.96 -3.78
C PHE A 24 -7.22 -7.21 -2.65
N TYR A 25 -6.53 -8.35 -2.67
CA TYR A 25 -5.50 -8.70 -1.72
C TYR A 25 -4.28 -7.77 -1.83
N LEU A 26 -3.77 -7.55 -3.05
CA LEU A 26 -2.67 -6.60 -3.28
C LEU A 26 -3.07 -5.17 -2.88
N ARG A 27 -4.28 -4.73 -3.22
CA ARG A 27 -4.80 -3.43 -2.80
C ARG A 27 -4.82 -3.31 -1.28
N SER A 28 -5.28 -4.33 -0.57
CA SER A 28 -5.32 -4.33 0.90
C SER A 28 -3.91 -4.23 1.51
N GLN A 29 -2.93 -4.96 0.95
CA GLN A 29 -1.54 -4.89 1.40
C GLN A 29 -0.91 -3.51 1.15
N LEU A 30 -1.07 -2.96 -0.05
CA LEU A 30 -0.54 -1.63 -0.39
C LEU A 30 -1.20 -0.51 0.42
N THR A 31 -2.48 -0.65 0.74
CA THR A 31 -3.18 0.32 1.60
C THR A 31 -2.62 0.25 3.03
N LYS A 32 -2.40 -0.95 3.58
CA LYS A 32 -1.75 -1.12 4.90
C LYS A 32 -0.32 -0.56 4.91
N MET A 33 0.44 -0.76 3.83
CA MET A 33 1.81 -0.28 3.68
C MET A 33 1.92 1.26 3.60
N GLN A 34 0.88 1.95 3.12
CA GLN A 34 0.81 3.42 3.09
C GLN A 34 0.39 4.05 4.43
N ASN A 35 -0.29 3.28 5.28
CA ASN A 35 -0.73 3.78 6.59
C ASN A 35 0.40 3.85 7.63
N ASP A 36 1.58 3.30 7.32
CA ASP A 36 2.78 3.41 8.14
C ASP A 36 3.77 4.42 7.53
N PRO A 37 3.60 5.73 7.82
CA PRO A 37 4.55 6.75 7.39
C PRO A 37 5.97 6.48 7.88
N GLU A 38 6.13 5.72 8.98
CA GLU A 38 7.43 5.30 9.51
C GLU A 38 8.15 4.28 8.63
N MET A 39 7.40 3.37 7.98
CA MET A 39 7.97 2.33 7.14
C MET A 39 8.47 2.91 5.82
N ILE A 40 7.70 3.85 5.24
CA ILE A 40 8.11 4.61 4.05
C ILE A 40 9.35 5.47 4.35
N GLN A 41 9.42 6.10 5.53
CA GLN A 41 10.63 6.83 5.94
C GLN A 41 11.86 5.94 6.07
N LYS A 42 11.71 4.72 6.59
CA LYS A 42 12.81 3.74 6.69
C LYS A 42 13.25 3.26 5.31
N MET A 43 12.31 2.98 4.41
CA MET A 43 12.58 2.60 3.02
C MET A 43 13.29 3.73 2.25
N ALA A 44 12.85 4.98 2.41
CA ALA A 44 13.51 6.15 1.80
C ALA A 44 14.94 6.36 2.32
N LYS A 45 15.18 6.18 3.64
CA LYS A 45 16.52 6.23 4.23
C LYS A 45 17.43 5.11 3.70
N GLN A 46 16.90 3.90 3.57
CA GLN A 46 17.66 2.72 3.12
C GLN A 46 17.95 2.76 1.61
N MET A 47 17.12 3.42 0.81
CA MET A 47 17.33 3.62 -0.64
C MET A 47 18.49 4.57 -0.98
N GLY A 48 19.25 5.05 0.02
CA GLY A 48 20.46 5.84 -0.23
C GLY A 48 20.26 7.35 -0.15
N TYR A 49 19.09 7.84 0.26
CA TYR A 49 19.02 9.19 0.80
C TYR A 49 19.76 9.20 2.13
N ASN A 50 21.05 9.57 2.10
CA ASN A 50 21.88 9.80 3.27
C ASN A 50 21.34 11.02 4.04
N MET A 51 20.21 10.81 4.71
CA MET A 51 19.60 11.79 5.57
C MET A 51 20.43 11.83 6.86
N ASN A 52 21.20 12.91 7.01
CA ASN A 52 21.94 13.21 8.22
C ASN A 52 21.01 13.07 9.46
N LYS A 53 21.50 12.46 10.55
CA LYS A 53 20.73 12.19 11.79
C LYS A 53 19.96 13.41 12.30
N GLN A 54 20.48 14.62 12.08
CA GLN A 54 19.81 15.89 12.40
C GLN A 54 18.56 16.15 11.54
N GLN A 55 18.60 15.85 10.24
CA GLN A 55 17.44 16.00 9.34
C GLN A 55 16.35 14.98 9.66
N LEU A 56 16.74 13.80 10.15
CA LEU A 56 15.80 12.77 10.59
C LEU A 56 15.05 13.17 11.85
N ASN A 57 15.74 13.73 12.85
CA ASN A 57 15.08 14.26 14.04
C ASN A 57 14.16 15.44 13.69
N LYS A 58 14.58 16.32 12.77
CA LYS A 58 13.75 17.45 12.30
C LYS A 58 12.51 16.97 11.54
N ALA A 59 12.64 15.96 10.69
CA ALA A 59 11.52 15.34 9.97
C ALA A 59 10.54 14.64 10.93
N GLN A 60 11.04 13.90 11.93
CA GLN A 60 10.21 13.29 12.97
C GLN A 60 9.42 14.33 13.78
N GLN A 61 10.04 15.47 14.13
CA GLN A 61 9.34 16.57 14.80
C GLN A 61 8.28 17.22 13.91
N MET A 62 8.57 17.43 12.62
CA MET A 62 7.60 17.99 11.68
C MET A 62 6.40 17.05 11.46
N MET A 63 6.61 15.74 11.39
CA MET A 63 5.51 14.76 11.26
C MET A 63 4.66 14.66 12.53
N LYS A 64 5.29 14.70 13.71
CA LYS A 64 4.57 14.75 14.99
C LYS A 64 3.68 16.00 15.08
N ASN A 65 4.15 17.14 14.59
CA ASN A 65 3.39 18.39 14.57
C ASN A 65 2.30 18.44 13.47
N GLN A 66 2.49 17.75 12.34
CA GLN A 66 1.45 17.63 11.30
C GLN A 66 0.25 16.80 11.76
N ASN A 67 0.47 15.74 12.55
CA ASN A 67 -0.61 14.94 13.10
C ASN A 67 -1.43 15.67 14.19
N LEU A 68 -0.82 16.66 14.86
CA LEU A 68 -1.51 17.52 15.83
C LEU A 68 -2.29 18.68 15.18
N ASN A 69 -2.01 19.02 13.92
CA ASN A 69 -2.59 20.20 13.25
C ASN A 69 -3.64 19.84 12.19
N LYS A 70 -4.39 18.75 12.39
CA LYS A 70 -5.66 18.54 11.69
C LYS A 70 -6.67 19.49 12.34
N PRO A 71 -7.13 20.57 11.67
CA PRO A 71 -8.14 21.43 12.27
C PRO A 71 -9.37 20.57 12.53
N ARG A 72 -9.71 20.38 13.81
CA ARG A 72 -11.09 20.07 14.20
C ARG A 72 -11.93 21.23 13.70
N ARG A 73 -12.42 21.13 12.46
CA ARG A 73 -13.56 21.91 12.01
C ARG A 73 -14.70 21.54 12.97
N LYS A 74 -15.02 22.49 13.85
CA LYS A 74 -16.25 22.52 14.65
C LYS A 74 -17.45 22.49 13.71
#